data_AF-A0A7S9LVE7-F1
#
_entry.id   AF-A0A7S9LVE7-F1
#
_cell.length_a   1.000
_cell.length_b   1.000
_cell.length_c   1.000
_cell.angle_alpha   90.00
_cell.angle_beta   90.00
_cell.angle_gamma   90.00
#
_symmetry.space_group_name_H-M   'P 1'
#
loop_
_entity.id
_entity.type
_entity.pdbx_description
1 polymer ?
#
loop_
_entity_poly.entity_id
_entity_poly.type
_entity_poly.pdbx_seq_one_letter_code
_entity_poly.pdbx_strand_id
1 'polypeptide(L)'
;MMLAIFVRAQHLQFDAAEKLVAALEALGEDGADLRFAKAVVLFQQERYADVLEELRELDRLDPADTTAGARQSDRLQARSYMKAKACYALYGSLDEEGRASLDFYLRRRRSMP
;
A
#
# COMPACT_ATOMS: atom_id res chain seq x y z
N MET A 1 4.87 10.02 -12.98
CA MET A 1 3.66 10.60 -12.34
C MET A 1 3.42 10.09 -10.91
N MET A 2 3.67 8.80 -10.61
CA MET A 2 3.54 8.26 -9.23
C MET A 2 4.32 9.04 -8.16
N LEU A 3 5.53 9.49 -8.46
CA LEU A 3 6.33 10.31 -7.55
C LEU A 3 5.58 11.58 -7.09
N ALA A 4 4.80 12.21 -7.98
CA ALA A 4 4.04 13.40 -7.65
C ALA A 4 2.89 13.09 -6.67
N ILE A 5 2.29 11.90 -6.74
CA ILE A 5 1.30 11.43 -5.77
C ILE A 5 1.96 11.27 -4.40
N PHE A 6 3.11 10.56 -4.34
CA PHE A 6 3.82 10.32 -3.08
C PHE A 6 4.31 11.61 -2.43
N VAL A 7 4.88 12.54 -3.19
CA VAL A 7 5.33 13.84 -2.67
C VAL A 7 4.16 14.61 -2.06
N ARG A 8 3.00 14.66 -2.74
CA ARG A 8 1.80 15.32 -2.21
C ARG A 8 1.30 14.65 -0.92
N ALA A 9 1.25 13.32 -0.90
CA ALA A 9 0.86 12.57 0.29
C ALA A 9 1.82 12.79 1.47
N GLN A 10 3.14 12.88 1.22
CA GLN A 10 4.14 13.20 2.25
C GLN A 10 3.97 14.61 2.82
N HIS A 11 3.54 15.57 2.00
CA HIS A 11 3.26 16.94 2.43
C HIS A 11 1.83 17.16 2.93
N LEU A 12 1.10 16.09 3.26
CA LEU A 12 -0.29 16.14 3.74
C LEU A 12 -1.28 16.80 2.76
N GLN A 13 -0.91 16.90 1.48
CA GLN A 13 -1.75 17.46 0.42
C GLN A 13 -2.67 16.36 -0.16
N PHE A 14 -3.49 15.76 0.72
CA PHE A 14 -4.26 14.56 0.41
C PHE A 14 -5.28 14.78 -0.71
N ASP A 15 -6.03 15.89 -0.67
CA ASP A 15 -6.99 16.25 -1.74
C ASP A 15 -6.30 16.37 -3.11
N ALA A 16 -5.09 16.92 -3.14
CA ALA A 16 -4.34 17.08 -4.39
C ALA A 16 -3.79 15.73 -4.88
N ALA A 17 -3.38 14.84 -3.95
CA ALA A 17 -2.94 13.49 -4.28
C ALA A 17 -4.11 12.65 -4.83
N GLU A 18 -5.29 12.73 -4.22
CA GLU A 18 -6.50 12.03 -4.70
C GLU A 18 -6.95 12.52 -6.06
N LYS A 19 -7.00 13.85 -6.28
CA LYS A 19 -7.35 14.39 -7.60
C LYS A 19 -6.41 13.89 -8.69
N LEU A 20 -5.13 13.73 -8.37
CA LEU A 20 -4.14 13.20 -9.30
C LEU A 20 -4.34 11.71 -9.57
N VAL A 21 -4.69 10.92 -8.54
CA VAL A 21 -5.08 9.51 -8.71
C VAL A 21 -6.30 9.41 -9.62
N ALA A 22 -7.37 10.13 -9.31
CA ALA A 22 -8.62 10.10 -10.09
C ALA A 22 -8.42 10.56 -11.53
N ALA A 23 -7.56 11.57 -11.76
CA ALA A 23 -7.22 12.01 -13.11
C ALA A 23 -6.48 10.92 -13.91
N LEU A 24 -5.57 10.17 -13.29
CA LEU A 24 -4.87 9.08 -13.95
C LEU A 24 -5.80 7.90 -14.24
N GLU A 25 -6.68 7.54 -13.30
CA GLU A 25 -7.74 6.54 -13.53
C GLU A 25 -8.64 6.94 -14.70
N ALA A 26 -9.04 8.22 -14.78
CA ALA A 26 -9.84 8.75 -15.89
C ALA A 26 -9.11 8.75 -17.25
N LEU A 27 -7.78 8.78 -17.24
CA LEU A 27 -6.94 8.62 -18.43
C LEU A 27 -6.74 7.14 -18.82
N GLY A 28 -7.32 6.20 -18.06
CA GLY A 28 -7.23 4.76 -18.31
C GLY A 28 -5.99 4.10 -17.70
N GLU A 29 -5.25 4.79 -16.83
CA GLU A 29 -4.18 4.17 -16.07
C GLU A 29 -4.79 3.25 -15.00
N ASP A 30 -4.51 1.95 -15.07
CA ASP A 30 -4.96 0.96 -14.07
C ASP A 30 -3.85 -0.08 -13.78
N GLY A 31 -2.63 0.42 -13.55
CA GLY A 31 -1.49 -0.42 -13.22
C GLY A 31 -1.29 -0.62 -11.72
N ALA A 32 -0.54 -1.66 -11.35
CA ALA A 32 -0.12 -1.94 -9.98
C ALA A 32 0.57 -0.72 -9.31
N ASP A 33 1.30 0.07 -10.10
CA ASP A 33 1.96 1.30 -9.63
C ASP A 33 0.96 2.37 -9.16
N LEU A 34 -0.12 2.59 -9.91
CA LEU A 34 -1.15 3.56 -9.54
C LEU A 34 -1.97 3.09 -8.35
N ARG A 35 -2.34 1.80 -8.32
CA ARG A 35 -3.05 1.22 -7.18
C ARG A 35 -2.22 1.24 -5.90
N PHE A 36 -0.93 0.95 -5.99
CA PHE A 36 -0.04 1.11 -4.85
C PHE A 36 0.02 2.58 -4.37
N ALA A 37 0.10 3.54 -5.29
CA ALA A 37 0.08 4.96 -4.94
C ALA A 37 -1.25 5.37 -4.27
N LYS A 38 -2.38 4.89 -4.78
CA LYS A 38 -3.72 5.10 -4.22
C LYS A 38 -3.84 4.51 -2.82
N ALA A 39 -3.41 3.27 -2.61
CA ALA A 39 -3.39 2.62 -1.30
C ALA A 39 -2.59 3.44 -0.28
N VAL A 40 -1.44 4.01 -0.67
CA VAL A 40 -0.64 4.89 0.21
C VAL A 40 -1.40 6.18 0.55
N VAL A 41 -2.07 6.82 -0.42
CA VAL A 41 -2.88 8.02 -0.15
C VAL A 41 -4.01 7.72 0.85
N LEU A 42 -4.76 6.65 0.61
CA LEU A 42 -5.85 6.20 1.50
C LEU A 42 -5.33 5.87 2.90
N PHE A 43 -4.17 5.23 2.99
CA PHE A 43 -3.53 4.89 4.25
C PHE A 43 -3.14 6.12 5.07
N GLN A 44 -2.62 7.15 4.42
CA GLN A 44 -2.26 8.41 5.07
C GLN A 44 -3.49 9.21 5.53
N GLN A 45 -4.64 8.98 4.91
CA GLN A 45 -5.93 9.52 5.34
C GLN A 45 -6.67 8.62 6.33
N GLU A 46 -6.05 7.52 6.79
CA GLU A 46 -6.66 6.56 7.72
C GLU A 46 -7.94 5.88 7.20
N ARG A 47 -8.12 5.83 5.87
CA ARG A 47 -9.25 5.15 5.21
C ARG A 47 -8.96 3.65 5.10
N TYR A 48 -8.84 2.99 6.26
CA TYR A 48 -8.29 1.63 6.35
C TYR A 48 -9.10 0.56 5.61
N ALA A 49 -10.42 0.70 5.50
CA ALA A 49 -11.24 -0.23 4.73
C ALA A 49 -10.87 -0.18 3.24
N ASP A 50 -10.76 1.03 2.69
CA ASP A 50 -10.39 1.24 1.29
C ASP A 50 -8.94 0.79 1.02
N VAL A 51 -8.03 0.96 1.99
CA VAL A 51 -6.66 0.42 1.91
C VAL A 51 -6.68 -1.09 1.71
N LEU A 52 -7.49 -1.83 2.48
CA LEU A 52 -7.55 -3.29 2.36
C LEU A 52 -8.09 -3.71 1.00
N GLU A 53 -9.10 -3.02 0.45
CA GLU A 53 -9.60 -3.30 -0.89
C GLU A 53 -8.52 -3.08 -1.96
N GLU A 54 -7.85 -1.92 -1.94
CA GLU A 54 -6.79 -1.63 -2.92
C GLU A 54 -5.61 -2.59 -2.81
N LEU A 55 -5.24 -3.01 -1.60
CA LEU A 55 -4.19 -4.01 -1.40
C LEU A 55 -4.59 -5.40 -1.92
N ARG A 56 -5.87 -5.80 -1.79
CA ARG A 56 -6.36 -7.06 -2.37
C ARG A 56 -6.32 -7.03 -3.89
N GLU A 57 -6.72 -5.93 -4.51
CA GLU A 57 -6.61 -5.79 -5.97
C GLU A 57 -5.14 -5.78 -6.42
N LEU A 58 -4.27 -5.12 -5.65
CA LEU A 58 -2.84 -5.13 -5.91
C LEU A 58 -2.23 -6.53 -5.79
N ASP A 59 -2.69 -7.36 -4.83
CA ASP A 59 -2.29 -8.76 -4.68
C ASP A 59 -2.71 -9.61 -5.91
N ARG A 60 -3.79 -9.24 -6.61
CA ARG A 60 -4.21 -9.92 -7.85
C ARG A 60 -3.39 -9.49 -9.07
N LEU A 61 -3.06 -8.21 -9.19
CA LEU A 61 -2.34 -7.66 -10.36
C LEU A 61 -0.82 -7.87 -10.28
N ASP A 62 -0.26 -7.73 -9.09
CA ASP A 62 1.16 -7.92 -8.81
C ASP A 62 1.28 -8.83 -7.57
N PRO A 63 1.11 -10.15 -7.77
CA PRO A 63 1.29 -11.13 -6.72
C PRO A 63 2.66 -10.99 -6.07
N ALA A 64 2.72 -11.15 -4.77
CA ALA A 64 3.96 -11.04 -4.02
C ALA A 64 4.98 -12.10 -4.50
N ASP A 65 5.92 -11.68 -5.36
CA ASP A 65 7.08 -12.50 -5.69
C ASP A 65 8.21 -12.22 -4.69
N THR A 66 8.43 -13.17 -3.78
CA THR A 66 9.50 -13.10 -2.78
C THR A 66 10.90 -13.24 -3.36
N THR A 67 11.02 -13.63 -4.64
CA THR A 67 12.31 -13.73 -5.35
C THR A 67 12.69 -12.47 -6.11
N ALA A 68 11.82 -11.46 -6.09
CA ALA A 68 12.02 -10.24 -6.83
C ALA A 68 13.09 -9.30 -6.25
N GLY A 69 13.65 -8.47 -7.14
CA GLY A 69 14.68 -7.49 -6.81
C GLY A 69 14.25 -6.42 -5.79
N ALA A 70 15.24 -5.67 -5.28
CA ALA A 70 15.12 -4.78 -4.11
C ALA A 70 13.87 -3.86 -4.11
N ARG A 71 13.48 -3.28 -5.26
CA ARG A 71 12.33 -2.36 -5.34
C ARG A 71 10.97 -3.05 -5.08
N GLN A 72 10.75 -4.24 -5.63
CA GLN A 72 9.52 -5.00 -5.40
C GLN A 72 9.47 -5.48 -3.94
N SER A 73 10.65 -5.82 -3.43
CA SER A 73 10.96 -6.16 -2.07
C SER A 73 10.50 -5.06 -1.06
N ASP A 74 10.79 -3.79 -1.32
CA ASP A 74 10.37 -2.66 -0.46
C ASP A 74 8.87 -2.36 -0.56
N ARG A 75 8.30 -2.44 -1.77
CA ARG A 75 6.85 -2.31 -1.97
C ARG A 75 6.08 -3.40 -1.23
N LEU A 76 6.55 -4.63 -1.28
CA LEU A 76 5.98 -5.75 -0.54
C LEU A 76 6.03 -5.50 0.97
N GLN A 77 7.15 -4.96 1.48
CA GLN A 77 7.26 -4.59 2.88
C GLN A 77 6.24 -3.50 3.28
N ALA A 78 6.07 -2.47 2.45
CA ALA A 78 5.08 -1.41 2.69
C ALA A 78 3.65 -1.96 2.68
N ARG A 79 3.31 -2.83 1.71
CA ARG A 79 2.00 -3.51 1.63
C ARG A 79 1.71 -4.31 2.90
N SER A 80 2.64 -5.13 3.36
CA SER A 80 2.47 -5.95 4.56
C SER A 80 2.27 -5.10 5.81
N TYR A 81 3.01 -3.99 5.94
CA TYR A 81 2.80 -3.04 7.04
C TYR A 81 1.42 -2.38 6.98
N MET A 82 1.03 -1.85 5.81
CA MET A 82 -0.27 -1.19 5.63
C MET A 82 -1.43 -2.14 5.94
N LYS A 83 -1.34 -3.38 5.47
CA LYS A 83 -2.33 -4.44 5.71
C LYS A 83 -2.47 -4.75 7.19
N ALA A 84 -1.36 -4.99 7.89
CA ALA A 84 -1.38 -5.26 9.32
C ALA A 84 -1.97 -4.08 10.13
N LYS A 85 -1.55 -2.84 9.85
CA LYS A 85 -2.08 -1.66 10.55
C LYS A 85 -3.57 -1.46 10.24
N ALA A 86 -3.98 -1.60 8.98
CA ALA A 86 -5.38 -1.44 8.57
C ALA A 86 -6.29 -2.48 9.23
N CYS A 87 -5.89 -3.77 9.27
CA CYS A 87 -6.63 -4.80 10.00
C CYS A 87 -6.76 -4.45 11.50
N TYR A 88 -5.65 -4.07 12.14
CA TYR A 88 -5.70 -3.70 13.56
C TYR A 88 -6.58 -2.49 13.82
N ALA A 89 -6.50 -1.46 12.98
CA ALA A 89 -7.28 -0.23 13.15
C ALA A 89 -8.79 -0.44 12.97
N LEU A 90 -9.20 -1.34 12.06
CA LEU A 90 -10.61 -1.63 11.81
C LEU A 90 -11.22 -2.57 12.87
N TYR A 91 -10.46 -3.57 13.31
CA TYR A 91 -11.00 -4.68 14.11
C TYR A 91 -10.50 -4.73 15.55
N GLY A 92 -9.58 -3.85 15.95
CA GLY A 92 -8.94 -3.85 17.27
C GLY A 92 -8.06 -5.08 17.54
N SER A 93 -7.89 -5.94 16.55
CA SER A 93 -7.14 -7.19 16.62
C SER A 93 -6.60 -7.56 15.24
N LEU A 94 -5.58 -8.41 15.20
CA LEU A 94 -5.06 -8.97 13.97
C LEU A 94 -5.68 -10.35 13.74
N ASP A 95 -6.38 -10.49 12.63
CA ASP A 95 -6.78 -11.76 12.04
C ASP A 95 -5.55 -12.54 11.52
N GLU A 96 -5.76 -13.75 11.00
CA GLU A 96 -4.68 -14.60 10.50
C GLU A 96 -3.84 -13.89 9.43
N GLU A 97 -4.50 -13.19 8.52
CA GLU A 97 -3.87 -12.48 7.43
C GLU A 97 -3.08 -11.25 7.91
N GLY A 98 -3.64 -10.46 8.83
CA GLY A 98 -2.96 -9.33 9.46
C GLY A 98 -1.74 -9.75 10.27
N ARG A 99 -1.82 -10.89 10.99
CA ARG A 99 -0.67 -11.47 11.71
C ARG A 99 0.43 -11.93 10.76
N ALA A 100 0.06 -12.68 9.71
CA ALA A 100 1.02 -13.13 8.70
C ALA A 100 1.74 -11.94 8.05
N SER A 101 0.99 -10.87 7.75
CA SER A 101 1.53 -9.64 7.19
C SER A 101 2.51 -8.94 8.15
N LEU A 102 2.16 -8.85 9.43
CA LEU A 102 3.04 -8.27 10.44
C LEU A 102 4.33 -9.10 10.62
N ASP A 103 4.21 -10.42 10.70
CA ASP A 103 5.34 -11.32 10.83
C ASP A 103 6.31 -11.19 9.65
N PHE A 104 5.77 -11.14 8.43
CA PHE A 104 6.56 -10.90 7.22
C PHE A 104 7.32 -9.57 7.30
N TYR A 105 6.64 -8.49 7.68
CA TYR A 105 7.24 -7.16 7.82
C TYR A 105 8.38 -7.16 8.86
N LEU A 106 8.16 -7.78 10.02
CA LEU A 106 9.12 -7.81 11.13
C LEU A 106 10.35 -8.67 10.82
N ARG A 107 10.18 -9.83 10.18
CA ARG A 107 11.32 -10.70 9.80
C ARG A 107 12.26 -9.96 8.85
N ARG A 108 11.71 -9.31 7.83
CA ARG A 108 12.48 -8.56 6.84
C ARG A 108 13.22 -7.37 7.46
N ARG A 109 12.58 -6.63 8.36
CA ARG A 109 13.22 -5.49 9.06
C ARG A 109 14.43 -5.92 9.90
N ARG A 110 14.45 -7.14 10.44
CA ARG A 110 15.59 -7.68 11.19
C ARG A 110 16.73 -8.17 10.31
N SER A 111 16.46 -8.46 9.03
CA SER A 111 17.44 -8.96 8.07
C SER A 111 18.15 -7.87 7.26
N MET A 112 17.78 -6.59 7.44
CA MET A 112 18.50 -5.46 6.85
C MET A 112 19.64 -5.03 7.80
N PRO A 113 20.90 -4.96 7.33
CA PRO A 113 22.05 -4.51 8.11
C PRO A 113 22.02 -3.00 8.41
#